data_AF-A0A947JKU0-F1
#
_entry.id   AF-A0A947JKU0-F1
#
_cell.length_a   1.000
_cell.length_b   1.000
_cell.length_c   1.000
_cell.angle_alpha   90.00
_cell.angle_beta   90.00
_cell.angle_gamma   90.00
#
_symmetry.space_group_name_H-M   'P 1'
#
loop_
_entity.id
_entity.type
_entity.pdbx_description
1 polymer ?
#
loop_
_entity_poly.entity_id
_entity_poly.type
_entity_poly.pdbx_seq_one_letter_code
_entity_poly.pdbx_strand_id
1 'polypeptide(L)'
;MGKRKGWNRFRPTKEANWAAIKLVSKDVGCKNSVYTLAGYHYCTLGELKIARLLTSQGIEFTPDVSFGIKNDNVLRKAQLKDNTLRTARTFVPDFVFNGDEYIWTEDDGTEIVIHGLECKASNRKPDKIRLLYEQRGIHILVLSDQEIDWYDQSGELPLKLLRRRHQC
;
A
#
# COMPACT_ATOMS: atom_id res chain seq x y z
N MET A 1 -8.58 12.83 -19.33
CA MET A 1 -8.07 11.87 -18.31
C MET A 1 -6.93 11.07 -18.89
N GLY A 2 -5.76 11.11 -18.26
CA GLY A 2 -4.55 10.44 -18.75
C GLY A 2 -4.63 8.94 -18.47
N LYS A 3 -4.41 8.11 -19.49
CA LYS A 3 -4.28 6.65 -19.33
C LYS A 3 -3.22 6.36 -18.25
N ARG A 4 -3.57 5.58 -17.21
CA ARG A 4 -2.59 5.05 -16.24
C ARG A 4 -1.49 4.33 -17.02
N LYS A 5 -0.30 4.94 -17.12
CA LYS A 5 0.86 4.36 -17.84
C LYS A 5 1.36 3.16 -17.04
N GLY A 6 0.92 1.96 -17.37
CA GLY A 6 1.67 0.70 -17.24
C GLY A 6 2.01 0.14 -15.83
N TRP A 7 1.93 0.90 -14.74
CA TRP A 7 2.45 0.45 -13.43
C TRP A 7 1.50 -0.45 -12.64
N ASN A 8 0.19 -0.41 -12.91
CA ASN A 8 -0.82 -1.20 -12.18
C ASN A 8 -1.23 -2.51 -12.88
N ARG A 9 -0.53 -2.91 -13.96
CA ARG A 9 -0.85 -4.14 -14.71
C ARG A 9 -0.28 -5.41 -14.09
N PHE A 10 -0.33 -5.53 -12.76
CA PHE A 10 -0.01 -6.79 -12.10
C PHE A 10 -1.24 -7.70 -12.22
N ARG A 11 -1.16 -8.73 -13.08
CA ARG A 11 -2.23 -9.73 -13.21
C ARG A 11 -2.35 -10.52 -11.89
N PRO A 12 -3.57 -10.84 -11.44
CA PRO A 12 -3.82 -11.53 -10.18
C PRO A 12 -3.43 -13.01 -10.34
N THR A 13 -2.18 -13.36 -10.09
CA THR A 13 -1.75 -14.77 -10.18
C THR A 13 -1.00 -15.29 -8.96
N LYS A 14 -0.62 -14.41 -8.02
CA LYS A 14 0.01 -14.82 -6.75
C LYS A 14 -0.91 -14.52 -5.59
N GLU A 15 -1.26 -15.56 -4.84
CA GLU A 15 -1.93 -15.44 -3.54
C GLU A 15 -1.04 -14.66 -2.56
N ALA A 16 -1.65 -13.77 -1.76
CA ALA A 16 -0.92 -12.95 -0.81
C ALA A 16 -0.42 -13.76 0.39
N ASN A 17 0.90 -13.74 0.60
CA ASN A 17 1.57 -14.38 1.72
C ASN A 17 1.77 -13.42 2.88
N TRP A 18 0.87 -13.52 3.86
CA TRP A 18 0.87 -12.74 5.10
C TRP A 18 1.73 -13.33 6.24
N ALA A 19 2.49 -14.41 5.99
CA ALA A 19 3.27 -15.07 7.03
C ALA A 19 4.32 -14.14 7.65
N ALA A 20 4.35 -14.14 8.98
CA ALA A 20 5.21 -13.31 9.83
C ALA A 20 5.03 -11.78 9.70
N ILE A 21 3.94 -11.32 9.08
CA ILE A 21 3.59 -9.90 9.02
C ILE A 21 2.77 -9.55 10.26
N LYS A 22 3.26 -8.59 11.04
CA LYS A 22 2.51 -8.01 12.17
C LYS A 22 1.74 -6.80 11.67
N LEU A 23 0.41 -6.87 11.75
CA LEU A 23 -0.50 -5.76 11.42
C LEU A 23 -0.54 -4.77 12.58
N VAL A 24 0.57 -4.05 12.75
CA VAL A 24 0.75 -3.03 13.78
C VAL A 24 1.32 -1.79 13.12
N SER A 25 0.67 -0.65 13.34
CA SER A 25 1.16 0.63 12.85
C SER A 25 2.52 0.94 13.45
N LYS A 26 3.48 1.33 12.60
CA LYS A 26 4.77 1.81 13.05
C LYS A 26 4.80 3.33 13.07
N ASP A 27 5.53 3.87 14.03
CA ASP A 27 5.85 5.28 14.03
C ASP A 27 6.85 5.59 12.91
N VAL A 28 6.36 6.15 11.80
CA VAL A 28 7.15 6.51 10.63
C VAL A 28 6.78 7.91 10.13
N GLY A 29 7.78 8.64 9.63
CA GLY A 29 7.57 9.96 9.03
C GLY A 29 7.36 11.10 10.05
N CYS A 30 7.02 12.27 9.52
CA CYS A 30 6.71 13.45 10.33
C CYS A 30 5.21 13.50 10.58
N LYS A 31 4.78 13.02 11.74
CA LYS A 31 3.37 13.07 12.17
C LYS A 31 2.87 14.50 12.30
N ASN A 32 1.72 14.79 11.70
CA ASN A 32 1.06 16.08 11.87
C ASN A 32 -0.03 15.95 12.95
N SER A 33 0.08 16.74 14.03
CA SER A 33 -0.89 16.72 15.13
C SER A 33 -2.29 17.20 14.72
N VAL A 34 -2.43 17.90 13.59
CA VAL A 34 -3.71 18.35 13.04
C VAL A 34 -4.42 17.22 12.28
N TYR A 35 -3.66 16.30 11.69
CA TYR A 35 -4.20 15.26 10.83
C TYR A 35 -4.37 13.96 11.60
N THR A 36 -5.44 13.90 12.40
CA THR A 36 -5.74 12.75 13.26
C THR A 36 -7.08 12.13 12.94
N LEU A 37 -7.13 10.80 12.96
CA LEU A 37 -8.38 10.03 12.89
C LEU A 37 -8.21 8.71 13.65
N ALA A 38 -9.21 8.32 14.44
CA ALA A 38 -9.25 7.03 15.15
C ALA A 38 -7.96 6.71 15.96
N GLY A 39 -7.33 7.73 16.55
CA GLY A 39 -6.10 7.57 17.35
C GLY A 39 -4.80 7.50 16.55
N TYR A 40 -4.85 7.56 15.21
CA TYR A 40 -3.67 7.63 14.36
C TYR A 40 -3.37 9.08 13.92
N HIS A 41 -2.09 9.34 13.67
CA HIS A 41 -1.59 10.59 13.11
C HIS A 41 -1.10 10.36 11.69
N TYR A 42 -1.54 11.19 10.76
CA TYR A 42 -1.15 11.12 9.35
C TYR A 42 -0.13 12.19 9.01
N CYS A 43 0.75 11.89 8.06
CA CYS A 43 1.79 12.82 7.63
C CYS A 43 1.20 13.90 6.70
N THR A 44 0.19 13.54 5.91
CA THR A 44 -0.38 14.41 4.88
C THR A 44 -1.89 14.55 4.96
N LEU A 45 -2.42 15.63 4.40
CA LEU A 45 -3.87 15.80 4.25
C LEU A 45 -4.47 14.71 3.34
N GLY A 46 -3.74 14.27 2.31
CA GLY A 46 -4.18 13.21 1.40
C GLY A 46 -4.39 11.88 2.11
N GLU A 47 -3.43 11.47 2.97
CA GLU A 47 -3.60 10.30 3.83
C GLU A 47 -4.83 10.44 4.73
N LEU A 48 -5.04 11.60 5.37
CA LEU A 48 -6.21 11.83 6.22
C LEU A 48 -7.52 11.67 5.44
N LYS A 49 -7.60 12.18 4.20
CA LYS A 49 -8.78 12.04 3.34
C LYS A 49 -9.08 10.57 3.05
N ILE A 50 -8.07 9.81 2.64
CA ILE A 50 -8.22 8.36 2.39
C ILE A 50 -8.63 7.62 3.67
N ALA A 51 -8.02 7.93 4.82
CA ALA A 51 -8.40 7.33 6.09
C ALA A 51 -9.88 7.57 6.44
N ARG A 52 -10.40 8.78 6.19
CA ARG A 52 -11.82 9.11 6.38
C ARG A 52 -12.72 8.30 5.46
N LEU A 53 -12.38 8.20 4.17
CA LEU A 53 -13.14 7.40 3.20
C LEU A 53 -13.17 5.91 3.55
N LEU A 54 -12.03 5.34 3.96
CA LEU A 54 -11.99 3.94 4.39
C LEU A 54 -12.86 3.73 5.63
N THR A 55 -12.78 4.64 6.60
CA THR A 55 -13.59 4.59 7.82
C THR A 55 -15.09 4.72 7.54
N SER A 56 -15.50 5.68 6.68
CA SER A 56 -16.92 5.89 6.35
C SER A 56 -17.52 4.70 5.60
N GLN A 57 -16.72 3.99 4.81
CA GLN A 57 -17.13 2.79 4.08
C GLN A 57 -17.01 1.50 4.92
N GLY A 58 -16.61 1.60 6.19
CA GLY A 58 -16.44 0.43 7.07
C GLY A 58 -15.34 -0.52 6.61
N ILE A 59 -14.33 -0.01 5.91
CA ILE A 59 -13.17 -0.77 5.47
C ILE A 59 -12.13 -0.75 6.59
N GLU A 60 -11.82 -1.91 7.14
CA GLU A 60 -10.80 -2.03 8.18
C GLU A 60 -9.39 -1.90 7.57
N PHE A 61 -8.54 -1.14 8.24
CA PHE A 61 -7.16 -0.96 7.82
C PHE A 61 -6.23 -0.73 9.02
N THR A 62 -4.94 -0.99 8.80
CA THR A 62 -3.85 -0.57 9.68
C THR A 62 -2.94 0.36 8.88
N PRO A 63 -2.68 1.59 9.37
CA PRO A 63 -1.73 2.48 8.71
C PRO A 63 -0.29 2.07 9.01
N ASP A 64 0.64 2.43 8.13
CA ASP A 64 2.09 2.34 8.37
C ASP A 64 2.62 0.94 8.75
N VAL A 65 2.09 -0.11 8.13
CA VAL A 65 2.55 -1.48 8.38
C VAL A 65 3.90 -1.73 7.72
N SER A 66 4.84 -2.31 8.46
CA SER A 66 6.22 -2.47 7.99
C SER A 66 6.50 -3.82 7.35
N PHE A 67 6.95 -3.80 6.10
CA PHE A 67 7.37 -4.97 5.33
C PHE A 67 8.88 -4.99 5.11
N GLY A 68 9.51 -6.13 5.43
CA GLY A 68 10.88 -6.39 4.98
C GLY A 68 10.88 -6.81 3.52
N ILE A 69 11.58 -6.04 2.67
CA ILE A 69 11.77 -6.34 1.25
C ILE A 69 13.25 -6.63 0.99
N LYS A 70 13.52 -7.77 0.34
CA LYS A 70 14.88 -8.12 -0.13
C LYS A 70 15.08 -7.51 -1.51
N ASN A 71 16.27 -7.02 -1.84
CA ASN A 71 16.54 -6.50 -3.18
C ASN A 71 17.58 -7.39 -3.86
N ASP A 72 17.11 -8.41 -4.57
CA ASP A 72 17.97 -9.48 -5.10
C ASP A 72 19.02 -8.96 -6.10
N ASN A 73 18.70 -7.90 -6.85
CA ASN A 73 19.61 -7.33 -7.86
C ASN A 73 20.68 -6.39 -7.28
N VAL A 74 20.38 -5.69 -6.17
CA VAL A 74 21.37 -4.84 -5.47
C VAL A 74 22.26 -5.68 -4.56
N LEU A 75 21.72 -6.74 -3.94
CA LEU A 75 22.48 -7.64 -3.08
C LEU A 75 23.59 -8.35 -3.86
N ARG A 76 23.32 -8.87 -5.06
CA ARG A 76 24.37 -9.50 -5.90
C ARG A 76 25.52 -8.57 -6.28
N LYS A 77 25.24 -7.32 -6.68
CA LYS A 77 26.28 -6.36 -7.09
C LYS A 77 27.03 -5.73 -5.91
N ALA A 78 26.39 -5.54 -4.75
CA ALA A 78 27.01 -4.97 -3.56
C ALA A 78 27.76 -6.01 -2.71
N GLN A 79 27.28 -7.26 -2.64
CA GLN A 79 27.99 -8.36 -1.96
C GLN A 79 29.35 -8.63 -2.58
N LEU A 80 29.49 -8.45 -3.90
CA LEU A 80 30.76 -8.63 -4.60
C LEU A 80 31.81 -7.55 -4.29
N LYS A 81 31.43 -6.41 -3.68
CA LYS A 81 32.38 -5.30 -3.45
C LYS A 81 32.87 -5.16 -2.01
N ASP A 82 32.03 -5.29 -0.99
CA ASP A 82 32.40 -4.79 0.35
C ASP A 82 32.13 -5.73 1.56
N ASN A 83 31.89 -7.02 1.36
CA ASN A 83 31.73 -8.06 2.42
C ASN A 83 30.84 -7.67 3.64
N THR A 84 30.01 -6.65 3.50
CA THR A 84 29.16 -6.09 4.53
C THR A 84 27.73 -6.54 4.24
N LEU A 85 27.21 -7.42 5.10
CA LEU A 85 25.82 -7.87 5.10
C LEU A 85 24.89 -6.66 5.17
N ARG A 86 24.42 -6.17 4.01
CA ARG A 86 23.47 -5.05 3.97
C ARG A 86 22.10 -5.53 4.45
N THR A 87 21.67 -4.92 5.56
CA THR A 87 20.35 -5.00 6.20
C THR A 87 19.20 -4.98 5.20
N ALA A 88 18.22 -5.87 5.39
CA ALA A 88 16.97 -5.87 4.64
C ALA A 88 16.37 -4.45 4.59
N ARG A 89 15.94 -4.00 3.40
CA ARG A 89 15.29 -2.68 3.29
C ARG A 89 13.85 -2.83 3.74
N THR A 90 13.33 -1.81 4.42
CA THR A 90 11.94 -1.77 4.83
C THR A 90 11.11 -0.96 3.82
N PHE A 91 9.90 -1.45 3.55
CA PHE A 91 8.82 -0.69 2.91
C PHE A 91 7.67 -0.55 3.91
N VAL A 92 7.02 0.60 3.91
CA VAL A 92 5.92 0.94 4.81
C VAL A 92 4.88 1.66 3.95
N PRO A 93 3.84 0.97 3.45
CA PRO A 93 2.71 1.61 2.80
C PRO A 93 1.85 2.35 3.81
N ASP A 94 1.16 3.37 3.33
CA ASP A 94 0.33 4.24 4.16
C ASP A 94 -0.89 3.50 4.73
N PHE A 95 -1.49 2.57 3.96
CA PHE A 95 -2.67 1.80 4.38
C PHE A 95 -2.56 0.33 3.98
N VAL A 96 -2.88 -0.57 4.90
CA VAL A 96 -3.00 -2.02 4.65
C VAL A 96 -4.35 -2.53 5.15
N PHE A 97 -5.06 -3.28 4.31
CA PHE A 97 -6.42 -3.79 4.60
C PHE A 97 -6.44 -5.03 5.49
N ASN A 98 -5.65 -5.05 6.57
CA ASN A 98 -5.64 -6.10 7.60
C ASN A 98 -5.59 -7.57 7.11
N GLY A 99 -5.08 -7.81 5.90
CA GLY A 99 -5.03 -9.14 5.29
C GLY A 99 -6.24 -9.50 4.42
N ASP A 100 -7.24 -8.63 4.36
CA ASP A 100 -8.37 -8.74 3.45
C ASP A 100 -7.98 -8.36 2.02
N GLU A 101 -8.69 -8.93 1.07
CA GLU A 101 -8.52 -8.70 -0.36
C GLU A 101 -9.69 -7.87 -0.88
N TYR A 102 -9.38 -6.76 -1.54
CA TYR A 102 -10.37 -5.90 -2.17
C TYR A 102 -10.16 -5.84 -3.68
N ILE A 103 -11.25 -5.82 -4.43
CA ILE A 103 -11.26 -5.47 -5.85
C ILE A 103 -11.29 -3.94 -5.95
N TRP A 104 -10.33 -3.39 -6.66
CA TRP A 104 -10.35 -2.02 -7.17
C TRP A 104 -10.88 -2.03 -8.61
N THR A 105 -11.93 -1.25 -8.88
CA THR A 105 -12.47 -1.09 -10.23
C THR A 105 -11.97 0.22 -10.84
N GLU A 106 -11.24 0.11 -11.95
CA GLU A 106 -10.77 1.25 -12.76
C GLU A 106 -11.93 1.86 -13.57
N ASP A 107 -11.74 3.10 -14.05
CA ASP A 107 -12.72 3.80 -14.89
C ASP A 107 -13.06 3.05 -16.19
N ASP A 108 -12.14 2.23 -16.70
CA ASP A 108 -12.35 1.41 -17.90
C ASP A 108 -12.99 0.03 -17.60
N GLY A 109 -13.40 -0.18 -16.35
CA GLY A 109 -13.99 -1.44 -15.87
C GLY A 109 -12.97 -2.52 -15.52
N THR A 110 -11.66 -2.25 -15.64
CA THR A 110 -10.63 -3.22 -15.23
C THR A 110 -10.70 -3.44 -13.72
N GLU A 111 -10.77 -4.71 -13.32
CA GLU A 111 -10.75 -5.12 -11.91
C GLU A 111 -9.36 -5.57 -11.49
N ILE A 112 -8.90 -5.08 -10.33
CA ILE A 112 -7.57 -5.36 -9.79
C ILE A 112 -7.70 -5.76 -8.32
N VAL A 113 -7.11 -6.89 -7.94
CA VAL A 113 -7.04 -7.27 -6.53
C VAL A 113 -5.92 -6.49 -5.83
N ILE A 114 -6.26 -5.82 -4.74
CA ILE A 114 -5.36 -5.00 -3.94
C ILE A 114 -5.51 -5.31 -2.45
N HIS A 115 -4.49 -4.95 -1.67
CA HIS A 115 -4.33 -5.29 -0.25
C HIS A 115 -4.03 -4.06 0.62
N GLY A 116 -3.97 -2.89 0.00
CA GLY A 116 -3.63 -1.64 0.66
C GLY A 116 -3.48 -0.51 -0.35
N LEU A 117 -3.29 0.70 0.19
CA LEU A 117 -3.16 1.93 -0.56
C LEU A 117 -1.87 2.65 -0.16
N GLU A 118 -1.35 3.41 -1.12
CA GLU A 118 -0.21 4.31 -0.97
C GLU A 118 -0.63 5.67 -1.54
N CYS A 119 -0.65 6.70 -0.70
CA CYS A 119 -0.86 8.07 -1.12
C CYS A 119 0.46 8.61 -1.66
N LYS A 120 0.49 8.97 -2.95
CA LYS A 120 1.62 9.64 -3.60
C LYS A 120 2.93 8.86 -3.49
N ALA A 121 3.21 8.05 -4.49
CA ALA A 121 4.55 7.46 -4.62
C ALA A 121 5.60 8.56 -4.84
N SER A 122 6.47 8.78 -3.85
CA SER A 122 7.73 9.46 -4.14
C SER A 122 8.52 8.62 -5.17
N ASN A 123 9.41 9.25 -5.96
CA ASN A 123 10.16 8.60 -7.04
C ASN A 123 10.92 7.31 -6.64
N ARG A 124 11.04 7.00 -5.34
CA ARG A 124 11.72 5.81 -4.78
C ARG A 124 10.78 4.68 -4.32
N LYS A 125 9.46 4.88 -4.30
CA LYS A 125 8.47 3.89 -3.84
C LYS A 125 8.06 2.83 -4.89
N PRO A 126 8.09 3.07 -6.23
CA PRO A 126 7.63 2.08 -7.21
C PRO A 126 8.35 0.73 -7.15
N ASP A 127 9.68 0.74 -6.98
CA ASP A 127 10.46 -0.49 -6.85
C ASP A 127 10.11 -1.30 -5.61
N LYS A 128 9.80 -0.62 -4.50
CA LYS A 128 9.47 -1.29 -3.24
C LYS A 128 8.10 -1.98 -3.32
N ILE A 129 7.12 -1.32 -3.94
CA ILE A 129 5.78 -1.88 -4.19
C ILE A 129 5.89 -3.09 -5.11
N ARG A 130 6.63 -2.96 -6.22
CA ARG A 130 6.89 -4.08 -7.13
C ARG A 130 7.54 -5.26 -6.41
N LEU A 131 8.59 -5.02 -5.61
CA LEU A 131 9.27 -6.09 -4.86
C LEU A 131 8.37 -6.75 -3.81
N LEU A 132 7.52 -5.97 -3.12
CA LEU A 132 6.55 -6.52 -2.18
C LEU A 132 5.58 -7.45 -2.91
N TYR A 133 5.05 -7.03 -4.06
CA TYR A 133 4.19 -7.87 -4.88
C TYR A 133 4.90 -9.14 -5.38
N GLU A 134 6.12 -9.02 -5.91
CA GLU A 134 6.86 -10.16 -6.44
C GLU A 134 7.19 -11.21 -5.36
N GLN A 135 7.54 -10.76 -4.16
CA GLN A 135 7.98 -11.62 -3.04
C GLN A 135 6.83 -12.17 -2.20
N ARG A 136 5.73 -11.42 -2.10
CA ARG A 136 4.64 -11.73 -1.16
C ARG A 136 3.27 -11.79 -1.81
N GLY A 137 3.09 -11.44 -3.08
CA GLY A 137 1.76 -11.30 -3.69
C GLY A 137 0.94 -10.13 -3.15
N ILE A 138 1.50 -9.31 -2.25
CA ILE A 138 0.79 -8.18 -1.63
C ILE A 138 0.88 -6.98 -2.57
N HIS A 139 -0.27 -6.59 -3.09
CA HIS A 139 -0.44 -5.51 -4.04
C HIS A 139 -0.92 -4.23 -3.35
N ILE A 140 -0.12 -3.17 -3.41
CA ILE A 140 -0.45 -1.84 -2.89
C ILE A 140 -0.75 -0.92 -4.07
N LEU A 141 -1.95 -0.35 -4.11
CA LEU A 141 -2.34 0.60 -5.15
C LEU A 141 -1.84 2.00 -4.80
N VAL A 142 -1.22 2.67 -5.76
CA VAL A 142 -0.80 4.06 -5.58
C VAL A 142 -1.89 5.00 -6.08
N LEU A 143 -2.28 5.96 -5.24
CA LEU A 143 -3.18 7.05 -5.59
C LEU A 143 -2.38 8.35 -5.76
N SER A 144 -2.66 9.08 -6.83
CA SER A 144 -2.18 10.45 -7.02
C SER A 144 -2.99 11.46 -6.23
N ASP A 145 -2.43 12.64 -5.99
CA ASP A 145 -3.13 13.72 -5.27
C ASP A 145 -4.46 14.07 -5.95
N GLN A 146 -4.51 14.06 -7.30
CA GLN A 146 -5.73 14.32 -8.07
C GLN A 146 -6.80 13.24 -7.86
N GLU A 147 -6.41 11.96 -7.80
CA GLU A 147 -7.34 10.86 -7.54
C GLU A 147 -7.88 10.93 -6.11
N ILE A 148 -7.01 11.22 -5.14
CA ILE A 148 -7.41 11.39 -3.74
C ILE A 148 -8.45 12.51 -3.62
N ASP A 149 -8.19 13.68 -4.24
CA ASP A 149 -9.14 14.79 -4.20
C ASP A 149 -10.46 14.47 -4.89
N TRP A 150 -10.44 13.71 -5.98
CA TRP A 150 -11.65 13.29 -6.65
C TRP A 150 -12.47 12.32 -5.77
N TYR A 151 -11.86 11.30 -5.19
CA TYR A 151 -12.57 10.35 -4.33
C TYR A 151 -13.07 10.99 -3.03
N ASP A 152 -12.33 11.97 -2.48
CA ASP A 152 -12.77 12.76 -1.34
C ASP A 152 -14.03 13.59 -1.68
N GLN A 153 -14.11 14.13 -2.90
CA GLN A 153 -15.29 14.86 -3.39
C GLN A 153 -16.48 13.95 -3.71
N SER A 154 -16.25 12.75 -4.27
CA SER A 154 -17.33 11.79 -4.54
C SER A 154 -17.81 11.08 -3.26
N GLY A 155 -16.96 11.02 -2.23
CA GLY A 155 -17.25 10.37 -0.95
C GLY A 155 -17.09 8.86 -0.96
N GLU A 156 -16.53 8.27 -2.02
CA GLU A 156 -16.40 6.82 -2.17
C GLU A 156 -15.09 6.40 -2.86
N LEU A 157 -14.57 5.25 -2.44
CA LEU A 157 -13.48 4.56 -3.14
C LEU A 157 -14.11 3.41 -3.95
N PRO A 158 -13.63 3.12 -5.17
CA PRO A 158 -14.14 2.02 -6.00
C PRO A 158 -13.64 0.66 -5.49
N LEU A 159 -13.93 0.34 -4.24
CA LEU A 159 -13.47 -0.83 -3.51
C LEU A 159 -14.63 -1.78 -3.20
N LYS A 160 -14.44 -3.06 -3.55
CA LYS A 160 -15.36 -4.14 -3.18
C LYS A 160 -14.61 -5.26 -2.49
N LEU A 161 -15.07 -5.67 -1.31
CA LEU A 161 -14.48 -6.79 -0.59
C LEU A 161 -14.59 -8.08 -1.43
N LEU A 162 -13.46 -8.72 -1.71
CA LEU A 162 -13.39 -10.01 -2.38
C LEU A 162 -13.40 -11.15 -1.37
N ARG A 163 -12.51 -11.06 -0.37
CA ARG A 163 -12.27 -12.13 0.59
C ARG A 163 -11.83 -11.56 1.93
N ARG A 164 -12.48 -12.01 3.01
CA ARG A 164 -12.00 -11.76 4.38
C ARG A 164 -10.95 -12.78 4.76
N ARG A 165 -9.94 -12.35 5.51
CA ARG A 165 -9.08 -13.28 6.23
C ARG A 165 -9.87 -13.86 7.40
N HIS A 166 -10.05 -15.17 7.43
CA HIS A 166 -10.49 -15.84 8.65
C HIS A 166 -9.35 -15.70 9.68
N GLN A 167 -9.62 -15.00 10.78
CA GLN A 167 -8.78 -15.07 11.97
C GLN A 167 -8.99 -16.47 12.56
N CYS A 168 -8.02 -17.36 12.36
CA CYS A 168 -7.91 -18.62 13.08
C CYS A 168 -7.21 -18.38 14.42
#